data_AF-A0A818HEL8-F1
#
_entry.id   AF-A0A818HEL8-F1
#
_cell.length_a   1.000
_cell.length_b   1.000
_cell.length_c   1.000
_cell.angle_alpha   90.00
_cell.angle_beta   90.00
_cell.angle_gamma   90.00
#
_symmetry.space_group_name_H-M   'P 1'
#
loop_
_entity.id
_entity.type
_entity.pdbx_description
1 polymer ?
#
loop_
_entity_poly.entity_id
_entity_poly.type
_entity_poly.pdbx_seq_one_letter_code
_entity_poly.pdbx_strand_id
1 'polypeptide(L)'
;MKEPLNSHNDPLVTSNFNFEAKWKKYWVAICEHLLFFHKQKPFIMTLHMRLHRTNRQTSINSDSDNISTTQSAPPLINITSNRTLIESERLFYRQNPTKCQSVSDWLIVLSQTKNRNGIQLSDLNRGSIYKFKFENAAVTNIWFQRLKEASTFKQNNGRR
;
A
#
# COMPACT_ATOMS: atom_id res chain seq x y z
N MET A 1 23.31 53.27 -42.87
CA MET A 1 23.16 53.25 -41.40
C MET A 1 21.77 52.68 -41.15
N LYS A 2 21.57 51.37 -40.96
CA LYS A 2 21.75 50.56 -39.74
C LYS A 2 21.22 51.23 -38.47
N GLU A 3 19.97 50.91 -38.12
CA GLU A 3 19.55 50.61 -36.75
C GLU A 3 18.65 49.36 -36.75
N PRO A 4 18.67 48.54 -35.68
CA PRO A 4 18.30 47.13 -35.74
C PRO A 4 16.95 46.79 -35.09
N LEU A 5 16.45 45.61 -35.46
CA LEU A 5 15.35 44.86 -34.83
C LEU A 5 15.42 44.95 -33.30
N ASN A 6 14.34 45.40 -32.67
CA ASN A 6 14.19 45.31 -31.22
C ASN A 6 13.30 44.10 -30.86
N SER A 7 13.95 43.16 -30.19
CA SER A 7 13.51 42.00 -29.42
C SER A 7 11.99 41.83 -29.20
N HIS A 8 11.44 40.74 -29.75
CA HIS A 8 10.25 40.07 -29.22
C HIS A 8 10.57 39.58 -27.80
N ASN A 9 10.20 40.36 -26.79
CA ASN A 9 10.17 39.90 -25.41
C ASN A 9 8.82 39.23 -25.15
N ASP A 10 8.65 38.01 -25.65
CA ASP A 10 7.58 37.14 -25.15
C ASP A 10 7.95 36.72 -23.72
N PRO A 11 7.08 36.94 -22.73
CA PRO A 11 7.37 36.51 -21.37
C PRO A 11 7.46 34.98 -21.35
N LEU A 12 8.63 34.49 -20.96
CA LEU A 12 8.84 33.11 -20.52
C LEU A 12 7.73 32.74 -19.53
N VAL A 13 6.76 31.95 -19.97
CA VAL A 13 5.78 31.31 -19.11
C VAL A 13 6.52 30.24 -18.32
N THR A 14 7.18 30.63 -17.24
CA THR A 14 7.66 29.71 -16.20
C THR A 14 6.45 29.28 -15.38
N SER A 15 5.76 28.25 -15.86
CA SER A 15 4.76 27.55 -15.06
C SER A 15 5.48 26.76 -13.94
N ASN A 16 5.79 27.46 -12.84
CA ASN A 16 6.30 26.87 -11.60
C ASN A 16 5.22 26.04 -10.88
N PHE A 17 4.66 25.03 -11.54
CA PHE A 17 3.86 24.00 -10.89
C PHE A 17 4.76 22.87 -10.43
N ASN A 18 5.60 23.15 -9.43
CA ASN A 18 6.31 22.11 -8.69
C ASN A 18 5.33 21.42 -7.72
N PHE A 19 4.48 20.54 -8.25
CA PHE A 19 3.80 19.54 -7.43
C PHE A 19 4.84 18.48 -7.03
N GLU A 20 5.54 18.71 -5.92
CA GLU A 20 6.38 17.67 -5.33
C GLU A 20 5.53 16.44 -4.97
N ALA A 21 5.64 15.40 -5.78
CA ALA A 21 5.02 14.11 -5.52
C ALA A 21 5.71 13.44 -4.32
N LYS A 22 5.14 13.60 -3.12
CA LYS A 22 5.65 12.99 -1.88
C LYS A 22 5.06 11.60 -1.67
N TRP A 23 5.92 10.65 -1.31
CA TRP A 23 5.51 9.31 -0.90
C TRP A 23 4.63 9.36 0.35
N LYS A 24 3.54 8.59 0.35
CA LYS A 24 2.60 8.48 1.47
C LYS A 24 2.38 7.01 1.79
N LYS A 25 2.36 6.67 3.09
CA LYS A 25 2.09 5.31 3.56
C LYS A 25 0.59 5.07 3.65
N TYR A 26 0.15 3.93 3.13
CA TYR A 26 -1.21 3.45 3.20
C TYR A 26 -1.21 1.96 3.51
N TRP A 27 -2.23 1.53 4.24
CA TRP A 27 -2.65 0.14 4.21
C TRP A 27 -3.62 0.00 3.03
N VAL A 28 -3.31 -0.89 2.10
CA VAL A 28 -4.09 -1.07 0.86
C VAL A 28 -4.74 -2.43 0.87
N ALA A 29 -6.05 -2.46 0.60
CA ALA A 29 -6.79 -3.69 0.34
C ALA A 29 -7.29 -3.67 -1.11
N ILE A 30 -7.34 -4.85 -1.72
CA ILE A 30 -7.91 -5.03 -3.05
C ILE A 30 -9.15 -5.94 -2.92
N CYS A 31 -10.26 -5.53 -3.51
CA CYS A 31 -11.46 -6.34 -3.66
C CYS A 31 -11.88 -6.24 -5.11
N GLU A 32 -11.82 -7.36 -5.84
CA GLU A 32 -11.97 -7.40 -7.29
C GLU A 32 -11.07 -6.36 -7.98
N HIS A 33 -11.65 -5.32 -8.55
CA HIS A 33 -11.00 -4.24 -9.28
C HIS A 33 -10.89 -2.94 -8.49
N LEU A 34 -11.30 -2.94 -7.22
CA LEU A 34 -11.31 -1.77 -6.34
C LEU A 34 -10.15 -1.82 -5.35
N LEU A 35 -9.39 -0.73 -5.30
CA LEU A 35 -8.36 -0.48 -4.30
C LEU A 35 -8.89 0.42 -3.18
N PHE A 36 -8.79 -0.05 -1.95
CA PHE A 36 -9.16 0.68 -0.74
C PHE A 36 -7.92 1.15 0.00
N PHE A 37 -7.80 2.46 0.20
CA PHE A 37 -6.62 3.08 0.81
C PHE A 37 -6.93 3.57 2.22
N HIS A 38 -6.31 2.95 3.22
CA HIS A 38 -6.43 3.32 4.61
C HIS A 38 -5.22 4.17 5.02
N LYS A 39 -5.46 5.45 5.31
CA LYS A 39 -4.39 6.38 5.69
C LYS A 39 -3.75 5.98 7.02
N GLN A 40 -2.43 6.15 7.13
CA GLN A 40 -1.72 6.00 8.40
C GLN A 40 -2.28 6.98 9.45
N LYS A 41 -2.46 6.50 10.68
CA LYS A 41 -2.83 7.35 11.82
C LYS A 41 -1.67 8.30 12.15
N PRO A 42 -1.95 9.51 12.68
CA PRO A 42 -0.89 10.41 13.13
C PRO A 42 -0.07 9.76 14.25
N PHE A 43 1.22 10.10 14.31
CA PHE A 43 2.19 9.49 15.22
C PHE A 43 1.77 9.51 16.70
N ILE A 44 1.12 10.59 17.15
CA ILE A 44 0.67 10.74 18.55
C ILE A 44 -0.33 9.65 18.95
N MET A 45 -1.26 9.30 18.05
CA MET A 45 -2.23 8.22 18.28
C MET A 45 -1.53 6.85 18.32
N THR A 46 -0.50 6.67 17.51
CA THR A 46 0.33 5.46 17.46
C THR A 46 1.14 5.27 18.75
N LEU A 47 1.69 6.35 19.31
CA LEU A 47 2.44 6.33 20.57
C LEU A 47 1.53 5.94 21.74
N HIS A 48 0.33 6.53 21.82
CA HIS A 48 -0.66 6.19 22.84
C HIS A 48 -1.03 4.69 22.79
N MET A 49 -1.28 4.15 21.59
CA MET A 49 -1.54 2.71 21.43
C MET A 49 -0.36 1.84 21.89
N ARG A 50 0.88 2.26 21.65
CA ARG A 50 2.08 1.54 22.09
C ARG A 50 2.23 1.57 23.60
N LEU A 51 1.95 2.70 24.24
CA LEU A 51 2.06 2.91 25.69
C LEU A 51 0.99 2.13 26.47
N HIS A 52 -0.23 2.03 25.95
CA HIS A 52 -1.30 1.26 26.60
C HIS A 52 -1.20 -0.26 26.35
N ARG A 53 -0.49 -0.70 25.30
CA ARG A 53 -0.30 -2.14 25.02
C ARG A 53 0.71 -2.78 25.97
N THR A 54 1.75 -2.04 26.40
CA THR A 54 2.75 -2.54 27.35
C THR A 54 2.18 -2.79 28.74
N ASN A 55 1.06 -2.15 29.11
CA ASN A 55 0.46 -2.31 30.43
C ASN A 55 -0.49 -3.52 30.56
N ARG A 56 -0.75 -4.26 29.47
CA ARG A 56 -1.62 -5.46 29.47
C ARG A 56 -0.86 -6.78 29.37
N GLN A 57 0.47 -6.77 29.31
CA GLN A 57 1.30 -7.97 29.11
C GLN A 57 1.97 -8.50 30.38
N THR A 58 1.58 -8.03 31.57
CA THR A 58 2.02 -8.58 32.87
C THR A 58 0.84 -9.22 33.61
N SER A 59 0.47 -10.43 33.22
CA SER A 59 -0.17 -11.40 34.12
C SER A 59 0.09 -12.80 33.57
N ILE A 60 1.34 -13.25 33.68
CA ILE A 60 1.67 -14.67 33.63
C ILE A 60 1.22 -15.20 34.99
N ASN A 61 0.00 -15.72 35.07
CA ASN A 61 -0.38 -16.55 36.20
C ASN A 61 0.25 -17.92 35.98
N SER A 62 1.28 -18.17 36.77
CA SER A 62 1.74 -19.50 37.14
C SER A 62 0.60 -20.22 37.86
N ASP A 63 0.17 -21.35 37.32
CA ASP A 63 -0.36 -22.46 38.11
C ASP A 63 -0.01 -23.77 37.39
N SER A 64 0.71 -24.62 38.11
CA SER A 64 1.12 -25.97 37.74
C SER A 64 -0.04 -26.94 37.97
N ASP A 65 -0.21 -27.95 37.09
CA ASP A 65 -0.15 -29.38 37.46
C ASP A 65 -0.56 -30.33 36.31
N ASN A 66 0.38 -31.21 35.94
CA ASN A 66 0.25 -32.65 35.66
C ASN A 66 -0.80 -33.21 34.65
N ILE A 67 -0.34 -33.91 33.59
CA ILE A 67 -0.65 -35.33 33.26
C ILE A 67 0.09 -35.77 31.98
N SER A 68 0.54 -37.03 32.00
CA SER A 68 1.43 -37.80 31.12
C SER A 68 1.14 -37.87 29.61
N THR A 69 2.25 -37.79 28.86
CA THR A 69 2.70 -38.57 27.68
C THR A 69 1.65 -39.17 26.74
N THR A 70 1.52 -38.61 25.53
CA THR A 70 1.54 -39.37 24.26
C THR A 70 1.85 -38.45 23.06
N GLN A 71 2.79 -38.92 22.23
CA GLN A 71 3.06 -38.55 20.82
C GLN A 71 3.43 -37.08 20.51
N SER A 72 4.74 -36.83 20.45
CA SER A 72 5.32 -35.62 19.85
C SER A 72 5.20 -35.66 18.33
N ALA A 73 4.09 -35.16 17.79
CA ALA A 73 4.13 -34.56 16.46
C ALA A 73 4.92 -33.24 16.53
N PRO A 74 5.81 -32.93 15.57
CA PRO A 74 6.51 -31.66 15.55
C PRO A 74 5.50 -30.51 15.40
N PRO A 75 5.64 -29.41 16.15
CA PRO A 75 4.65 -28.35 16.14
C PRO A 75 4.70 -27.62 14.78
N LEU A 76 3.53 -27.53 14.13
CA LEU A 76 3.28 -26.69 12.96
C LEU A 76 3.32 -25.21 13.36
N ILE A 77 4.50 -24.68 13.66
CA ILE A 77 4.70 -23.27 14.04
C ILE A 77 5.50 -22.56 12.94
N ASN A 78 4.76 -21.94 12.02
CA ASN A 78 5.18 -20.63 11.50
C ASN A 78 4.10 -19.81 10.78
N ILE A 79 2.84 -20.26 10.74
CA ILE A 79 1.79 -19.54 10.00
C ILE A 79 1.13 -18.46 10.89
N THR A 80 1.00 -18.71 12.20
CA THR A 80 0.33 -17.80 13.14
C THR A 80 1.10 -16.50 13.37
N SER A 81 2.43 -16.56 13.45
CA SER A 81 3.29 -15.40 13.75
C SER A 81 3.23 -14.31 12.67
N ASN A 82 3.12 -14.69 11.39
CA ASN A 82 2.99 -13.73 10.31
C ASN A 82 1.60 -13.07 10.31
N ARG A 83 0.54 -13.81 10.63
CA ARG A 83 -0.83 -13.28 10.70
C ARG A 83 -0.98 -12.26 11.82
N THR A 84 -0.45 -12.55 13.01
CA THR A 84 -0.49 -11.62 14.15
C THR A 84 0.39 -10.39 13.94
N LEU A 85 1.52 -10.52 13.25
CA LEU A 85 2.38 -9.39 12.90
C LEU A 85 1.68 -8.43 11.92
N ILE A 86 1.08 -8.96 10.85
CA ILE A 86 0.31 -8.19 9.88
C ILE A 86 -0.89 -7.48 10.55
N GLU A 87 -1.58 -8.17 11.45
CA GLU A 87 -2.71 -7.61 12.21
C GLU A 87 -2.27 -6.53 13.20
N SER A 88 -1.08 -6.66 13.78
CA SER A 88 -0.49 -5.65 14.64
C SER A 88 -0.14 -4.37 13.88
N GLU A 89 0.31 -4.48 12.63
CA GLU A 89 0.61 -3.34 11.76
C GLU A 89 -0.67 -2.63 11.29
N ARG A 90 -1.75 -3.39 11.06
CA ARG A 90 -3.06 -2.85 10.66
C ARG A 90 -3.57 -1.78 11.63
N LEU A 91 -3.22 -1.87 12.92
CA LEU A 91 -3.62 -0.95 13.98
C LEU A 91 -3.09 0.48 13.78
N PHE A 92 -1.96 0.63 13.06
CA PHE A 92 -1.36 1.94 12.76
C PHE A 92 -2.09 2.69 11.63
N TYR A 93 -3.08 2.06 11.00
CA TYR A 93 -3.85 2.64 9.91
C TYR A 93 -5.32 2.82 10.30
N ARG A 94 -6.00 3.76 9.65
CA ARG A 94 -7.43 4.01 9.88
C ARG A 94 -8.26 2.76 9.54
N GLN A 95 -9.35 2.54 10.29
CA GLN A 95 -10.23 1.41 10.01
C GLN A 95 -11.00 1.64 8.71
N ASN A 96 -11.58 2.82 8.52
CA ASN A 96 -12.30 3.17 7.30
C ASN A 96 -11.33 3.59 6.18
N PRO A 97 -11.59 3.19 4.92
CA PRO A 97 -10.81 3.64 3.79
C PRO A 97 -11.02 5.14 3.57
N THR A 98 -9.95 5.83 3.23
CA THR A 98 -9.95 7.26 2.90
C THR A 98 -10.08 7.53 1.41
N LYS A 99 -9.78 6.54 0.58
CA LYS A 99 -9.96 6.56 -0.86
C LYS A 99 -10.37 5.18 -1.34
N CYS A 100 -11.20 5.13 -2.37
CA CYS A 100 -11.54 3.94 -3.12
C CYS A 100 -11.30 4.26 -4.61
N GLN A 101 -10.59 3.40 -5.33
CA GLN A 101 -10.26 3.62 -6.73
C GLN A 101 -10.39 2.33 -7.52
N SER A 102 -11.18 2.37 -8.59
CA SER A 102 -11.19 1.30 -9.59
C SER A 102 -9.90 1.33 -10.40
N VAL A 103 -9.32 0.16 -10.63
CA VAL A 103 -8.16 -0.05 -11.51
C VAL A 103 -8.49 -0.92 -12.73
N SER A 104 -9.78 -1.13 -13.01
CA SER A 104 -10.23 -1.80 -14.23
C SER A 104 -9.70 -1.02 -15.45
N ASP A 105 -9.19 -1.76 -16.43
CA ASP A 105 -8.57 -1.27 -17.66
C ASP A 105 -7.33 -0.37 -17.48
N TRP A 106 -6.70 -0.41 -16.30
CA TRP A 106 -5.44 0.31 -16.06
C TRP A 106 -4.24 -0.52 -16.50
N LEU A 107 -3.19 0.17 -16.97
CA LEU A 107 -1.93 -0.47 -17.33
C LEU A 107 -1.07 -0.69 -16.07
N ILE A 108 -0.69 -1.94 -15.83
CA ILE A 108 0.13 -2.35 -14.68
C ILE A 108 1.53 -2.77 -15.15
N VAL A 109 2.58 -2.12 -14.63
CA VAL A 109 3.98 -2.36 -15.02
C VAL A 109 4.87 -2.50 -13.79
N LEU A 110 5.77 -3.48 -13.80
CA LEU A 110 6.84 -3.57 -12.81
C LEU A 110 7.89 -2.50 -13.06
N SER A 111 8.27 -1.76 -12.03
CA SER A 111 9.31 -0.75 -12.15
C SER A 111 10.68 -1.41 -12.35
N GLN A 112 11.34 -1.12 -13.47
CA GLN A 112 12.70 -1.59 -13.77
C GLN A 112 13.79 -0.73 -13.11
N THR A 113 13.42 0.17 -12.20
CA THR A 113 14.41 1.02 -11.50
C THR A 113 15.28 0.18 -10.58
N LYS A 114 16.48 0.67 -10.22
CA LYS A 114 17.42 0.00 -9.29
C LYS A 114 16.77 -0.45 -7.96
N ASN A 115 15.62 0.12 -7.62
CA ASN A 115 14.82 -0.16 -6.44
C ASN A 115 13.77 -1.23 -6.80
N ARG A 116 14.16 -2.51 -6.72
CA ARG A 116 13.46 -3.71 -7.27
C ARG A 116 12.06 -4.03 -6.72
N ASN A 117 11.39 -3.12 -6.00
CA ASN A 117 10.13 -3.39 -5.29
C ASN A 117 9.01 -2.40 -5.68
N GLY A 118 9.01 -1.93 -6.93
CA GLY A 118 8.08 -0.90 -7.41
C GLY A 118 7.08 -1.41 -8.44
N ILE A 119 5.84 -0.91 -8.38
CA ILE A 119 4.81 -1.12 -9.41
C ILE A 119 4.29 0.25 -9.86
N GLN A 120 4.12 0.43 -11.16
CA GLN A 120 3.44 1.58 -11.74
C GLN A 120 2.05 1.18 -12.25
N LEU A 121 1.07 2.00 -11.92
CA LEU A 121 -0.30 1.91 -12.40
C LEU A 121 -0.57 3.16 -13.25
N SER A 122 -1.02 2.98 -14.48
CA SER A 122 -1.37 4.09 -15.37
C SER A 122 -2.82 3.96 -15.82
N ASP A 123 -3.62 4.99 -15.51
CA ASP A 123 -4.93 5.20 -16.12
C ASP A 123 -4.72 5.92 -17.44
N LEU A 124 -4.80 5.18 -18.55
CA LEU A 124 -4.60 5.74 -19.89
C LEU A 124 -5.73 6.68 -20.31
N ASN A 125 -6.93 6.50 -19.75
CA ASN A 125 -8.09 7.33 -20.09
C ASN A 125 -8.02 8.70 -19.40
N ARG A 126 -7.48 8.74 -18.17
CA ARG A 126 -7.36 9.97 -17.37
C ARG A 126 -5.96 10.58 -17.35
N GLY A 127 -4.99 9.95 -18.03
CA GLY A 127 -3.58 10.36 -18.01
C GLY A 127 -2.94 10.33 -16.61
N SER A 128 -3.52 9.58 -15.66
CA SER A 128 -3.06 9.55 -14.27
C SER A 128 -2.07 8.42 -14.04
N ILE A 129 -0.94 8.71 -13.38
CA ILE A 129 0.10 7.72 -13.09
C ILE A 129 0.34 7.64 -11.59
N TYR A 130 0.32 6.42 -11.06
CA TYR A 130 0.59 6.12 -9.66
C TYR A 130 1.77 5.16 -9.55
N LYS A 131 2.61 5.37 -8.54
CA LYS A 131 3.74 4.48 -8.22
C LYS A 131 3.56 3.93 -6.82
N PHE A 132 3.75 2.62 -6.69
CA PHE A 132 3.69 1.88 -5.44
C PHE A 132 5.06 1.31 -5.14
N LYS A 133 5.45 1.31 -3.87
CA LYS A 133 6.68 0.69 -3.37
C LYS A 133 6.33 -0.26 -2.25
N PHE A 134 6.81 -1.49 -2.36
CA PHE A 134 6.62 -2.54 -1.37
C PHE A 134 7.92 -2.85 -0.65
N GLU A 135 7.83 -3.60 0.44
CA GLU A 135 8.95 -3.90 1.32
C GLU A 135 9.98 -4.80 0.66
N ASN A 136 9.52 -5.81 -0.07
CA ASN A 136 10.37 -6.80 -0.72
C ASN A 136 9.80 -7.23 -2.09
N ALA A 137 10.63 -7.94 -2.86
CA ALA A 137 10.29 -8.39 -4.21
C ALA A 137 9.16 -9.44 -4.21
N ALA A 138 9.09 -10.31 -3.21
CA ALA A 138 8.04 -11.33 -3.12
C ALA A 138 6.65 -10.69 -2.97
N VAL A 139 6.51 -9.75 -2.05
CA VAL A 139 5.28 -8.97 -1.85
C VAL A 139 4.94 -8.18 -3.12
N THR A 140 5.95 -7.58 -3.77
CA THR A 140 5.78 -6.85 -5.04
C THR A 140 5.18 -7.76 -6.12
N ASN A 141 5.72 -8.97 -6.30
CA ASN A 141 5.23 -9.91 -7.31
C ASN A 141 3.81 -10.39 -7.04
N ILE A 142 3.48 -10.68 -5.77
CA ILE A 142 2.11 -11.05 -5.39
C ILE A 142 1.13 -9.92 -5.73
N TRP A 143 1.48 -8.69 -5.38
CA TRP A 143 0.65 -7.52 -5.69
C TRP A 143 0.56 -7.26 -7.19
N PHE A 144 1.64 -7.44 -7.94
CA PHE A 144 1.64 -7.29 -9.39
C PHE A 144 0.63 -8.22 -10.07
N GLN A 145 0.62 -9.51 -9.69
CA GLN A 145 -0.34 -10.47 -10.25
C GLN A 145 -1.79 -10.11 -9.90
N ARG A 146 -2.06 -9.77 -8.64
CA ARG A 146 -3.41 -9.36 -8.21
C ARG A 146 -3.90 -8.09 -8.92
N LEU A 147 -3.02 -7.12 -9.12
CA LEU A 147 -3.34 -5.89 -9.84
C LEU A 147 -3.56 -6.14 -11.34
N LYS A 148 -2.80 -7.06 -11.94
CA LYS A 148 -3.03 -7.51 -13.32
C LYS A 148 -4.41 -8.13 -13.48
N GLU A 149 -4.78 -9.05 -12.61
CA GLU A 149 -6.12 -9.67 -12.61
C GLU A 149 -7.22 -8.62 -12.44
N ALA A 150 -7.07 -7.75 -11.44
CA ALA A 150 -7.98 -6.62 -11.19
C ALA A 150 -8.12 -5.69 -12.39
N SER A 151 -7.04 -5.45 -13.13
CA SER A 151 -7.06 -4.58 -14.33
C SER A 151 -7.82 -5.18 -15.49
N THR A 152 -7.93 -6.51 -15.57
CA THR A 152 -8.70 -7.19 -16.62
C THR A 152 -10.17 -7.32 -16.28
N PHE A 153 -10.60 -6.85 -15.11
CA PHE A 153 -11.99 -6.92 -14.70
C PHE A 153 -12.88 -6.19 -15.69
N LYS A 154 -13.85 -6.93 -16.25
CA LYS A 154 -14.95 -6.38 -17.02
C LYS A 154 -16.21 -6.56 -16.20
N GLN A 155 -16.92 -5.47 -15.98
CA GLN A 155 -18.24 -5.56 -15.39
C GLN A 155 -19.10 -6.36 -16.37
N ASN A 156 -19.49 -7.57 -15.99
CA ASN A 156 -20.48 -8.33 -16.74
C ASN A 156 -21.78 -7.53 -16.64
N ASN A 157 -22.05 -6.71 -17.66
CA ASN A 157 -23.35 -6.08 -17.85
C ASN A 157 -24.34 -7.23 -18.00
N GLY A 158 -25.03 -7.55 -16.90
CA GLY A 158 -25.96 -8.66 -16.84
C GLY A 158 -26.89 -8.65 -18.04
N ARG A 159 -26.89 -9.76 -18.77
CA ARG A 159 -28.15 -10.28 -19.28
C ARG A 159 -29.07 -10.42 -18.06
N ARG A 160 -30.16 -9.67 -18.14
CA ARG A 160 -31.30 -9.66 -17.22
C ARG A 160 -31.85 -11.06 -17.03
#